data_AF-A0A7S2FQ64-F1
#
_entry.id   AF-A0A7S2FQ64-F1
#
_cell.length_a   1.000
_cell.length_b   1.000
_cell.length_c   1.000
_cell.angle_alpha   90.00
_cell.angle_beta   90.00
_cell.angle_gamma   90.00
#
_symmetry.space_group_name_H-M   'P 1'
#
loop_
_entity.id
_entity.type
_entity.pdbx_description
1 polymer ?
#
loop_
_entity_poly.entity_id
_entity_poly.type
_entity_poly.pdbx_seq_one_letter_code
_entity_poly.pdbx_strand_id
1 'polypeptide(L)'
;VVTCPSLAIATSIANANAGANSEANSEAVIADTTAIYAYRFAHLQKECDPAEVLLHVVPDGFDDWASHGSELFFVFNSTEYVNPIDVSSTVSCTFDETELALTASMASMWGSFAAKGVPVDGTPSAIEWPAYNGVPEGQTLVLSAPESAAVGGLKADDCAFWKKLLE
;
A
#
# COMPACT_ATOMS: atom_id res chain seq x y z
N VAL A 1 -3.98 12.37 -0.50
CA VAL A 1 -4.08 12.17 -1.97
C VAL A 1 -5.15 11.13 -2.22
N VAL A 2 -6.19 11.43 -3.01
CA VAL A 2 -7.15 10.40 -3.42
C VAL A 2 -6.55 9.71 -4.63
N THR A 3 -5.96 8.53 -4.43
CA THR A 3 -5.64 7.63 -5.54
C THR A 3 -6.92 6.90 -5.89
N CYS A 4 -7.37 7.04 -7.14
CA CYS A 4 -8.47 6.25 -7.67
C CYS A 4 -7.88 5.08 -8.43
N PRO A 5 -7.70 3.91 -7.78
CA PRO A 5 -7.28 2.73 -8.50
C PRO A 5 -8.38 2.41 -9.51
N SER A 6 -8.14 2.69 -10.80
CA SER A 6 -9.05 2.25 -11.83
C SER A 6 -8.58 0.89 -12.30
N LEU A 7 -9.49 -0.08 -12.34
CA LEU A 7 -9.20 -1.41 -12.89
C LEU A 7 -8.65 -1.30 -14.32
N ALA A 8 -9.10 -0.30 -15.09
CA ALA A 8 -8.60 0.00 -16.42
C ALA A 8 -7.11 0.43 -16.43
N ILE A 9 -6.69 1.35 -15.55
CA ILE A 9 -5.28 1.78 -15.44
C ILE A 9 -4.42 0.61 -14.95
N ALA A 10 -4.89 -0.08 -13.93
CA ALA A 10 -4.22 -1.22 -13.34
C ALA A 10 -3.99 -2.32 -14.41
N THR A 11 -5.03 -2.65 -15.18
CA THR A 11 -4.96 -3.62 -16.29
C THR A 11 -4.06 -3.13 -17.42
N SER A 12 -4.08 -1.83 -17.74
CA SER A 12 -3.19 -1.24 -18.75
C SER A 12 -1.71 -1.37 -18.36
N ILE A 13 -1.36 -1.12 -17.08
CA ILE A 13 0.00 -1.30 -16.56
C ILE A 13 0.42 -2.77 -16.63
N ALA A 14 -0.45 -3.68 -16.19
CA ALA A 14 -0.25 -5.12 -16.30
C ALA A 14 0.05 -5.58 -17.74
N ASN A 15 -0.74 -5.09 -18.70
CA ASN A 15 -0.60 -5.44 -20.12
C ASN A 15 0.66 -4.84 -20.77
N ALA A 16 1.06 -3.63 -20.37
CA ALA A 16 2.28 -2.99 -20.86
C ALA A 16 3.54 -3.77 -20.46
N ASN A 17 3.56 -4.37 -19.27
CA ASN A 17 4.67 -5.19 -18.79
C ASN A 17 4.73 -6.57 -19.47
N ALA A 18 3.59 -7.15 -19.85
CA ALA A 18 3.55 -8.40 -20.60
C ALA A 18 4.15 -8.24 -22.02
N GLY A 19 3.89 -7.11 -22.68
CA GLY A 19 4.42 -6.81 -24.01
C GLY A 19 5.92 -6.51 -24.08
N ALA A 20 6.56 -6.11 -22.97
CA ALA A 20 8.00 -5.89 -22.91
C ALA A 20 8.82 -7.20 -22.91
N ASN A 21 8.17 -8.34 -22.62
CA ASN A 21 8.80 -9.66 -22.57
C ASN A 21 8.47 -10.55 -23.79
N SER A 22 7.77 -10.03 -24.81
CA SER A 22 7.21 -10.85 -25.90
C SER A 22 7.89 -10.66 -27.27
N GLU A 23 9.21 -10.50 -27.34
CA GLU A 23 9.98 -10.81 -28.56
C GLU A 23 10.25 -12.32 -28.70
N ALA A 24 9.21 -13.15 -28.54
CA ALA A 24 9.22 -14.53 -28.99
C ALA A 24 7.78 -15.07 -29.06
N ASN A 25 7.38 -15.47 -30.27
CA ASN A 25 6.22 -16.29 -30.61
C ASN A 25 4.85 -15.58 -30.72
N SER A 26 4.54 -15.26 -31.98
CA SER A 26 3.18 -15.16 -32.50
C SER A 26 2.48 -16.52 -32.45
N GLU A 27 1.45 -16.64 -31.61
CA GLU A 27 0.24 -17.48 -31.73
C GLU A 27 -0.28 -17.89 -30.33
N ALA A 28 -1.04 -16.98 -29.70
CA ALA A 28 -2.15 -17.20 -28.75
C ALA A 28 -2.32 -15.92 -27.91
N VAL A 29 -3.33 -15.10 -28.20
CA VAL A 29 -3.78 -14.06 -27.26
C VAL A 29 -4.56 -14.77 -26.17
N ILE A 30 -3.85 -15.36 -25.20
CA ILE A 30 -4.43 -15.62 -23.89
C ILE A 30 -4.47 -14.25 -23.22
N ALA A 31 -5.65 -13.84 -22.75
CA ALA A 31 -5.78 -12.76 -21.79
C ALA A 31 -5.04 -13.18 -20.52
N ASP A 32 -3.73 -12.93 -20.50
CA ASP A 32 -2.87 -13.18 -19.35
C ASP A 32 -3.22 -12.10 -18.33
N THR A 33 -4.21 -12.38 -17.49
CA THR A 33 -4.66 -11.44 -16.46
C THR A 33 -3.62 -11.42 -15.35
N THR A 34 -2.50 -10.72 -15.59
CA THR A 34 -1.50 -10.43 -14.56
C THR A 34 -2.22 -10.04 -13.27
N ALA A 35 -1.98 -10.78 -12.19
CA ALA A 35 -2.57 -10.47 -10.90
C ALA A 35 -2.04 -9.11 -10.43
N ILE A 36 -2.97 -8.24 -10.03
CA ILE A 36 -2.63 -6.90 -9.54
C ILE A 36 -2.91 -6.89 -8.05
N TYR A 37 -2.00 -6.36 -7.25
CA TYR A 37 -2.20 -6.26 -5.80
C TYR A 37 -2.20 -4.77 -5.42
N ALA A 38 -3.26 -4.34 -4.75
CA ALA A 38 -3.42 -2.97 -4.28
C ALA A 38 -3.52 -2.95 -2.76
N TYR A 39 -2.87 -1.97 -2.13
CA TYR A 39 -3.02 -1.71 -0.71
C TYR A 39 -3.23 -0.22 -0.42
N ARG A 40 -3.82 0.07 0.74
CA ARG A 40 -3.84 1.39 1.37
C ARG A 40 -3.15 1.27 2.72
N PHE A 41 -2.11 2.03 2.95
CA PHE A 41 -1.56 2.24 4.29
C PHE A 41 -2.40 3.28 5.03
N ALA A 42 -2.84 2.96 6.24
CA ALA A 42 -3.81 3.76 7.00
C ALA A 42 -3.49 3.79 8.51
N HIS A 43 -2.21 3.70 8.87
CA HIS A 43 -1.75 3.68 10.26
C HIS A 43 -0.98 4.95 10.61
N LEU A 44 -1.34 5.60 11.72
CA LEU A 44 -0.62 6.75 12.25
C LEU A 44 0.38 6.32 13.31
N GLN A 45 1.67 6.37 12.96
CA GLN A 45 2.75 6.25 13.95
C GLN A 45 3.06 7.65 14.51
N LYS A 46 2.63 7.95 15.74
CA LYS A 46 2.67 9.32 16.30
C LYS A 46 4.08 9.88 16.55
N GLU A 47 5.08 9.02 16.65
CA GLU A 47 6.48 9.38 16.92
C GLU A 47 7.36 9.49 15.65
N CYS A 48 6.89 9.00 14.50
CA CYS A 48 7.63 8.93 13.24
C CYS A 48 6.87 9.49 12.04
N ASP A 49 5.55 9.71 12.12
CA ASP A 49 4.80 10.29 11.02
C ASP A 49 5.27 11.74 10.76
N PRO A 50 5.76 12.09 9.56
CA PRO A 50 6.33 13.40 9.31
C PRO A 50 5.33 14.56 9.49
N ALA A 51 4.04 14.34 9.25
CA ALA A 51 3.05 15.39 9.44
C ALA A 51 2.72 15.60 10.91
N GLU A 52 2.81 14.54 11.73
CA GLU A 52 2.62 14.64 13.18
C GLU A 52 3.86 15.27 13.84
N VAL A 53 5.04 14.72 13.59
CA VAL A 53 6.26 15.06 14.34
C VAL A 53 6.88 16.37 13.88
N LEU A 54 6.88 16.64 12.57
CA LEU A 54 7.60 17.81 12.02
C LEU A 54 6.68 19.01 11.79
N LEU A 55 5.42 18.75 11.43
CA LEU A 55 4.50 19.80 11.01
C LEU A 55 3.38 20.05 12.01
N HIS A 56 3.09 19.10 12.91
CA HIS A 56 1.96 19.13 13.84
C HIS A 56 0.63 19.50 13.15
N VAL A 57 0.38 18.88 11.99
CA VAL A 57 -0.83 19.14 11.19
C VAL A 57 -1.85 18.00 11.23
N VAL A 58 -1.53 16.88 11.89
CA VAL A 58 -2.51 15.81 12.10
C VAL A 58 -3.50 16.30 13.16
N PRO A 59 -4.82 16.33 12.87
CA PRO A 59 -5.78 16.78 13.87
C PRO A 59 -5.90 15.79 15.03
N ASP A 60 -6.21 16.30 16.22
CA ASP A 60 -6.45 15.48 17.40
C ASP A 60 -7.55 14.42 17.14
N GLY A 61 -7.32 13.20 17.64
CA GLY A 61 -8.27 12.09 17.56
C GLY A 61 -8.29 11.33 16.22
N PHE A 62 -7.32 11.57 15.33
CA PHE A 62 -7.13 10.78 14.13
C PHE A 62 -6.09 9.68 14.38
N ASP A 63 -6.53 8.42 14.43
CA ASP A 63 -5.64 7.26 14.50
C ASP A 63 -5.52 6.54 13.13
N ASP A 64 -6.50 6.70 12.23
CA ASP A 64 -6.52 6.15 10.86
C ASP A 64 -5.87 7.08 9.81
N TRP A 65 -4.86 7.85 10.20
CA TRP A 65 -4.12 8.76 9.33
C TRP A 65 -2.81 8.11 8.87
N ALA A 66 -2.38 8.41 7.65
CA ALA A 66 -1.04 8.07 7.21
C ALA A 66 -0.53 9.18 6.32
N SER A 67 0.56 9.83 6.72
CA SER A 67 1.20 10.84 5.88
C SER A 67 1.90 10.18 4.71
N HIS A 68 2.09 10.96 3.65
CA HIS A 68 2.80 10.48 2.48
C HIS A 68 4.21 10.01 2.84
N GLY A 69 4.54 8.75 2.54
CA GLY A 69 5.83 8.13 2.83
C GLY A 69 5.94 7.49 4.22
N SER A 70 4.92 7.60 5.08
CA SER A 70 4.91 6.97 6.41
C SER A 70 4.97 5.44 6.36
N GLU A 71 4.50 4.83 5.27
CA GLU A 71 4.53 3.38 5.09
C GLU A 71 5.96 2.83 4.99
N LEU A 72 6.94 3.67 4.59
CA LEU A 72 8.32 3.24 4.39
C LEU A 72 8.96 2.74 5.69
N PHE A 73 8.60 3.33 6.83
CA PHE A 73 9.09 2.89 8.13
C PHE A 73 8.70 1.44 8.43
N PHE A 74 7.49 1.04 8.03
CA PHE A 74 6.95 -0.31 8.22
C PHE A 74 7.45 -1.28 7.15
N VAL A 75 7.61 -0.85 5.89
CA VAL A 75 8.18 -1.71 4.83
C VAL A 75 9.63 -2.09 5.14
N PHE A 76 10.42 -1.13 5.62
CA PHE A 76 11.86 -1.32 5.85
C PHE A 76 12.24 -1.65 7.29
N ASN A 77 11.27 -1.72 8.21
CA ASN A 77 11.51 -1.84 9.64
C ASN A 77 12.53 -0.79 10.13
N SER A 78 12.30 0.46 9.74
CA SER A 78 13.15 1.60 10.05
C SER A 78 12.45 2.50 11.05
N THR A 79 13.08 2.71 12.20
CA THR A 79 12.54 3.54 13.29
C THR A 79 13.26 4.88 13.42
N GLU A 80 14.16 5.20 12.49
CA GLU A 80 14.94 6.44 12.51
C GLU A 80 15.05 7.05 11.12
N TYR A 81 15.07 8.39 11.05
CA TYR A 81 15.37 9.13 9.82
C TYR A 81 15.95 10.53 10.12
N VAL A 82 16.69 11.07 9.15
CA VAL A 82 17.21 12.44 9.24
C VAL A 82 16.06 13.42 9.09
N ASN A 83 15.94 14.36 10.03
CA ASN A 83 14.92 15.39 9.96
C ASN A 83 15.17 16.30 8.73
N PRO A 84 14.23 16.38 7.76
CA PRO A 84 14.42 17.18 6.56
C PRO A 84 14.36 18.69 6.80
N ILE A 85 13.81 19.13 7.94
CA ILE A 85 13.73 20.54 8.34
C ILE A 85 15.02 20.96 9.07
N ASP A 86 15.55 20.10 9.93
CA ASP A 86 16.82 20.29 10.62
C ASP A 86 17.72 19.06 10.43
N VAL A 87 18.56 19.10 9.40
CA VAL A 87 19.45 17.99 9.00
C VAL A 87 20.53 17.66 10.03
N SER A 88 20.68 18.47 11.09
CA SER A 88 21.55 18.15 12.23
C SER A 88 20.88 17.28 13.28
N SER A 89 19.58 17.03 13.13
CA SER A 89 18.76 16.22 14.04
C SER A 89 18.23 14.95 13.36
N THR A 90 17.95 13.95 14.19
CA THR A 90 17.35 12.67 13.79
C THR A 90 16.03 12.54 14.52
N VAL A 91 15.00 12.08 13.82
CA VAL A 91 13.74 11.65 14.43
C VAL A 91 13.85 10.14 14.66
N SER A 92 13.46 9.70 15.84
CA SER A 92 13.36 8.29 16.20
C SER A 92 11.99 7.98 16.82
N CYS A 93 11.51 6.77 16.58
CA CYS A 93 10.29 6.24 17.20
C CYS A 93 10.52 4.83 17.74
N THR A 94 9.55 4.35 18.50
CA THR A 94 9.46 2.96 18.90
C THR A 94 8.16 2.37 18.37
N PHE A 95 8.26 1.19 17.75
CA PHE A 95 7.07 0.42 17.39
C PHE A 95 6.55 -0.36 18.60
N ASP A 96 5.25 -0.28 18.84
CA ASP A 96 4.59 -1.16 19.78
C ASP A 96 4.46 -2.60 19.23
N GLU A 97 3.92 -3.52 20.04
CA GLU A 97 3.78 -4.94 19.65
C GLU A 97 2.92 -5.13 18.38
N THR A 98 1.91 -4.28 18.18
CA THR A 98 0.99 -4.36 17.04
C THR A 98 1.61 -3.75 15.79
N GLU A 99 2.40 -2.69 15.94
CA GLU A 99 3.18 -2.07 14.87
C GLU A 99 4.35 -2.96 14.41
N LEU A 100 4.98 -3.69 15.34
CA LEU A 100 5.97 -4.72 15.03
C LEU A 100 5.35 -5.88 14.24
N ALA A 101 4.14 -6.31 14.61
CA ALA A 101 3.40 -7.33 13.87
C ALA A 101 3.03 -6.85 12.45
N LEU A 102 2.58 -5.59 12.32
CA LEU A 102 2.30 -4.99 11.02
C LEU A 102 3.55 -4.90 10.15
N THR A 103 4.67 -4.45 10.72
CA THR A 103 5.98 -4.39 10.05
C THR A 103 6.43 -5.76 9.55
N ALA A 104 6.32 -6.79 10.39
CA ALA A 104 6.66 -8.17 10.02
C ALA A 104 5.77 -8.69 8.87
N SER A 105 4.47 -8.38 8.93
CA SER A 105 3.51 -8.76 7.88
C SER A 105 3.83 -8.08 6.56
N MET A 106 4.09 -6.77 6.58
CA MET A 106 4.49 -5.99 5.39
C MET A 106 5.79 -6.51 4.78
N ALA A 107 6.83 -6.74 5.60
CA ALA A 107 8.09 -7.30 5.13
C ALA A 107 7.91 -8.71 4.52
N SER A 108 7.05 -9.55 5.11
CA SER A 108 6.74 -10.89 4.60
C SER A 108 6.05 -10.84 3.24
N MET A 109 5.01 -10.00 3.11
CA MET A 109 4.26 -9.83 1.87
C MET A 109 5.14 -9.26 0.75
N TRP A 110 5.91 -8.19 1.01
CA TRP A 110 6.81 -7.60 0.03
C TRP A 110 7.93 -8.55 -0.37
N GLY A 111 8.49 -9.31 0.57
CA GLY A 111 9.48 -10.35 0.30
C GLY A 111 8.92 -11.49 -0.56
N SER A 112 7.71 -11.96 -0.25
CA SER A 112 7.03 -12.99 -1.05
C SER A 112 6.68 -12.49 -2.45
N PHE A 113 6.19 -11.25 -2.56
CA PHE A 113 5.90 -10.64 -3.86
C PHE A 113 7.16 -10.54 -4.72
N ALA A 114 8.28 -10.08 -4.16
CA ALA A 114 9.54 -10.01 -4.88
C ALA A 114 10.05 -11.40 -5.32
N ALA A 115 9.89 -12.42 -4.49
CA ALA A 115 10.39 -13.77 -4.76
C ALA A 115 9.49 -14.60 -5.70
N LYS A 116 8.17 -14.40 -5.63
CA LYS A 116 7.17 -15.31 -6.24
C LYS A 116 6.10 -14.60 -7.07
N GLY A 117 6.07 -13.27 -7.08
CA GLY A 117 5.00 -12.48 -7.72
C GLY A 117 3.67 -12.50 -6.98
N VAL A 118 3.60 -13.12 -5.79
CA VAL A 118 2.38 -13.23 -4.97
C VAL A 118 2.71 -12.78 -3.54
N PRO A 119 2.03 -11.74 -3.01
CA PRO A 119 2.24 -11.29 -1.64
C PRO A 119 1.55 -12.26 -0.68
N VAL A 120 2.35 -13.06 0.02
CA VAL A 120 1.88 -13.98 1.05
C VAL A 120 2.42 -13.49 2.38
N ASP A 121 1.52 -13.30 3.34
CA ASP A 121 1.89 -13.07 4.72
C ASP A 121 2.19 -14.41 5.41
N GLY A 122 3.45 -14.62 5.76
CA GLY A 122 3.94 -15.83 6.44
C GLY A 122 3.96 -15.71 7.96
N THR A 123 3.37 -14.66 8.55
CA THR A 123 3.39 -14.43 9.99
C THR A 123 2.23 -15.16 10.72
N PRO A 124 2.25 -15.24 12.07
CA PRO A 124 1.14 -15.82 12.83
C PRO A 124 -0.18 -15.05 12.68
N SER A 125 -0.12 -13.76 12.37
CA SER A 125 -1.28 -12.88 12.17
C SER A 125 -1.62 -12.73 10.68
N ALA A 126 -1.32 -13.77 9.89
CA ALA A 126 -1.39 -13.73 8.44
C ALA A 126 -2.73 -13.19 7.93
N ILE A 127 -2.65 -12.15 7.11
CA ILE A 127 -3.78 -11.63 6.35
C ILE A 127 -3.63 -11.95 4.86
N GLU A 128 -4.76 -12.25 4.23
CA GLU A 128 -4.80 -12.42 2.78
C GLU A 128 -4.72 -11.06 2.09
N TRP A 129 -3.76 -10.92 1.16
CA TRP A 129 -3.70 -9.80 0.22
C TRP A 129 -4.30 -10.25 -1.12
N PRO A 130 -5.62 -10.08 -1.33
CA PRO A 130 -6.26 -10.56 -2.54
C PRO A 130 -5.79 -9.79 -3.78
N ALA A 131 -5.88 -10.45 -4.93
CA ALA A 131 -5.71 -9.78 -6.20
C ALA A 131 -6.82 -8.74 -6.39
N TYR A 132 -6.42 -7.49 -6.62
CA TYR A 132 -7.29 -6.37 -6.92
C TYR A 132 -8.25 -6.70 -8.05
N ASN A 133 -7.77 -7.30 -9.13
CA ASN A 133 -8.58 -7.71 -10.28
C ASN A 133 -9.32 -9.05 -10.09
N GLY A 134 -9.37 -9.60 -8.87
CA GLY A 134 -10.10 -10.83 -8.57
C GLY A 134 -11.63 -10.65 -8.54
N VAL A 135 -12.12 -9.42 -8.35
CA VAL A 135 -13.55 -9.08 -8.31
C VAL A 135 -13.85 -7.77 -9.06
N PRO A 136 -15.09 -7.55 -9.56
CA PRO A 136 -15.43 -6.36 -10.36
C PRO A 136 -15.17 -5.02 -9.66
N GLU A 137 -15.44 -4.93 -8.35
CA GLU A 137 -15.29 -3.70 -7.57
C GLU A 137 -13.84 -3.41 -7.15
N GLY A 138 -12.90 -4.32 -7.43
CA GLY A 138 -11.55 -4.25 -6.89
C GLY A 138 -11.48 -4.64 -5.42
N GLN A 139 -10.44 -5.38 -5.00
CA GLN A 139 -10.12 -5.60 -3.59
C GLN A 139 -8.79 -4.96 -3.20
N THR A 140 -8.81 -4.16 -2.15
CA THR A 140 -7.64 -3.45 -1.62
C THR A 140 -7.35 -3.90 -0.21
N LEU A 141 -6.11 -4.26 0.08
CA LEU A 141 -5.67 -4.52 1.45
C LEU A 141 -5.49 -3.19 2.19
N VAL A 142 -6.23 -2.96 3.26
CA VAL A 142 -6.00 -1.85 4.19
C VAL A 142 -5.04 -2.34 5.27
N LEU A 143 -3.87 -1.71 5.31
CA LEU A 143 -2.82 -1.99 6.28
C LEU A 143 -2.92 -0.98 7.42
N SER A 144 -3.27 -1.48 8.60
CA SER A 144 -3.29 -0.73 9.84
C SER A 144 -2.99 -1.65 11.04
N ALA A 145 -2.59 -1.06 12.16
CA ALA A 145 -2.48 -1.74 13.44
C ALA A 145 -3.59 -1.24 14.38
N PRO A 146 -4.19 -2.11 15.21
CA PRO A 146 -3.85 -3.52 15.39
C PRO A 146 -4.42 -4.47 14.32
N GLU A 147 -5.32 -3.98 13.47
CA GLU A 147 -6.06 -4.82 12.52
C GLU A 147 -5.93 -4.31 11.08
N SER A 148 -5.57 -5.22 10.18
CA SER A 148 -5.60 -5.01 8.74
C SER A 148 -6.80 -5.76 8.14
N ALA A 149 -7.30 -5.30 7.00
CA ALA A 149 -8.48 -5.91 6.36
C ALA A 149 -8.48 -5.72 4.84
N ALA A 150 -8.92 -6.73 4.09
CA ALA A 150 -9.25 -6.55 2.68
C ALA A 150 -10.63 -5.92 2.53
N VAL A 151 -10.73 -4.88 1.72
CA VAL A 151 -11.99 -4.16 1.48
C VAL A 151 -12.27 -4.00 -0.02
N GLY A 152 -13.54 -4.18 -0.40
CA GLY A 152 -14.02 -3.98 -1.77
C GLY A 152 -14.40 -2.53 -2.02
N GLY A 153 -14.17 -2.02 -3.24
CA GLY A 153 -14.66 -0.69 -3.65
C GLY A 153 -14.13 0.48 -2.81
N LEU A 154 -12.89 0.37 -2.30
CA LEU A 154 -12.27 1.41 -1.47
C LEU A 154 -12.38 2.77 -2.16
N LYS A 155 -12.99 3.75 -1.47
CA LYS A 155 -13.11 5.14 -1.94
C LYS A 155 -13.91 5.31 -3.24
N ALA A 156 -14.83 4.39 -3.56
CA ALA A 156 -15.65 4.44 -4.77
C ALA A 156 -16.38 5.78 -4.96
N ASP A 157 -16.96 6.35 -3.90
CA ASP A 157 -17.69 7.64 -3.96
C ASP A 157 -16.76 8.81 -4.28
N ASP A 158 -15.62 8.89 -3.59
CA ASP A 158 -14.60 9.91 -3.85
C ASP A 158 -14.12 9.82 -5.31
N CYS A 159 -13.94 8.60 -5.82
CA CYS A 159 -13.52 8.38 -7.20
C CYS A 159 -14.59 8.70 -8.24
N ALA A 160 -15.86 8.41 -7.94
CA ALA A 160 -16.97 8.81 -8.78
C ALA A 160 -17.07 10.35 -8.88
N PHE A 161 -16.86 11.04 -7.76
CA PHE A 161 -16.81 12.51 -7.72
C PHE A 161 -15.70 13.06 -8.62
N TRP A 162 -14.45 12.61 -8.43
CA TRP A 162 -13.31 13.12 -9.20
C TRP A 162 -13.42 12.79 -10.69
N LYS A 163 -13.90 11.60 -11.04
CA LYS A 163 -14.13 11.22 -12.43
C LYS A 163 -15.14 12.14 -13.12
N LYS A 164 -16.25 12.44 -12.45
CA LYS A 164 -17.27 13.36 -12.97
C LYS A 164 -16.77 14.79 -13.13
N LEU A 165 -15.86 15.25 -12.27
CA LEU A 165 -15.31 16.60 -12.35
C LEU A 165 -14.30 16.77 -13.49
N LEU A 166 -13.65 15.69 -13.91
CA LEU A 166 -12.60 15.69 -14.93
C LEU A 166 -13.11 15.37 -16.35
N GLU A 167 -14.38 14.99 -16.49
CA GLU A 167 -15.11 14.81 -17.76
C GLU A 167 -15.88 16.09 -18.15
#